data_AF-A0A3S0WUY4-F1
#
_entry.id   AF-A0A3S0WUY4-F1
#
_cell.length_a   1.000
_cell.length_b   1.000
_cell.length_c   1.000
_cell.angle_alpha   90.00
_cell.angle_beta   90.00
_cell.angle_gamma   90.00
#
_symmetry.space_group_name_H-M   'P 1'
#
loop_
_entity.id
_entity.type
_entity.pdbx_description
1 polymer ?
#
loop_
_entity_poly.entity_id
_entity_poly.type
_entity_poly.pdbx_seq_one_letter_code
_entity_poly.pdbx_strand_id
1 'polypeptide(L)'
;MAANENERFDQFAAVLTTELLERTRKNMELLAPEQQPRSRLPFIQTPSFVEFYADLVRVGILPVVLSRRPVRSIVGDVDWRREGREYLLTVLDDRSNAVFTAWDYAWDSLWDERKVGADSAASNAAKPKKGFLSALFGRRNAAKPETKPAGEGEGGVMAGLHSMLTELGERRGFLPLFHEDVRILKGMPRVKPGRLAQAWKEISQYHHQEFYMDEKEQAKPGVTSDCLQKWHYNLPDKIGEFLVIKAAVDLEHVNKPFIGKYIRQSARTQEEAEKGMPYLSIYWKAMSNPAIVHQQHSL
;
A
#
# COMPACT_ATOMS: atom_id res chain seq x y z
N MET A 1 -39.52 12.12 8.31
CA MET A 1 -38.31 11.87 9.14
C MET A 1 -37.27 11.02 8.42
N ALA A 2 -37.61 9.96 7.67
CA ALA A 2 -36.66 9.12 6.94
C ALA A 2 -35.78 9.84 5.87
N ALA A 3 -36.28 10.92 5.25
CA ALA A 3 -35.49 11.69 4.26
C ALA A 3 -34.23 12.34 4.85
N ASN A 4 -34.29 12.79 6.11
CA ASN A 4 -33.16 13.39 6.81
C ASN A 4 -32.11 12.34 7.24
N GLU A 5 -32.54 11.10 7.50
CA GLU A 5 -31.62 10.00 7.83
C GLU A 5 -30.80 9.54 6.62
N ASN A 6 -31.43 9.41 5.46
CA ASN A 6 -30.72 9.05 4.23
C ASN A 6 -29.72 10.13 3.82
N GLU A 7 -30.11 11.42 3.90
CA GLU A 7 -29.20 12.52 3.61
C GLU A 7 -27.99 12.54 4.56
N ARG A 8 -28.20 12.34 5.86
CA ARG A 8 -27.10 12.22 6.84
C ARG A 8 -26.19 11.03 6.54
N PHE A 9 -26.76 9.89 6.17
CA PHE A 9 -25.99 8.71 5.80
C PHE A 9 -25.14 8.94 4.54
N ASP A 10 -25.68 9.61 3.53
CA ASP A 10 -24.95 9.93 2.30
C ASP A 10 -23.77 10.89 2.58
N GLN A 11 -23.99 11.88 3.47
CA GLN A 11 -22.93 12.77 3.93
C GLN A 11 -21.84 12.01 4.70
N PHE A 12 -22.23 11.16 5.65
CA PHE A 12 -21.30 10.27 6.36
C PHE A 12 -20.48 9.42 5.39
N ALA A 13 -21.14 8.75 4.44
CA ALA A 13 -20.50 7.90 3.46
C ALA A 13 -19.48 8.66 2.59
N ALA A 14 -19.82 9.90 2.21
CA ALA A 14 -18.91 10.78 1.48
C ALA A 14 -17.68 11.16 2.32
N VAL A 15 -17.87 11.59 3.57
CA VAL A 15 -16.76 11.95 4.48
C VAL A 15 -15.86 10.75 4.75
N LEU A 16 -16.44 9.57 5.03
CA LEU A 16 -15.71 8.33 5.26
C LEU A 16 -14.87 7.94 4.03
N THR A 17 -15.49 7.96 2.85
CA THR A 17 -14.83 7.62 1.59
C THR A 17 -13.65 8.53 1.33
N THR A 18 -13.86 9.84 1.45
CA THR A 18 -12.81 10.86 1.24
C THR A 18 -11.66 10.66 2.21
N GLU A 19 -11.92 10.51 3.51
CA GLU A 19 -10.86 10.37 4.51
C GLU A 19 -10.02 9.10 4.31
N LEU A 20 -10.64 7.94 4.04
CA LEU A 20 -9.90 6.69 3.82
C LEU A 20 -9.05 6.73 2.54
N LEU A 21 -9.58 7.32 1.46
CA LEU A 21 -8.88 7.44 0.18
C LEU A 21 -7.75 8.48 0.24
N GLU A 22 -7.98 9.64 0.85
CA GLU A 22 -6.95 10.66 1.01
C GLU A 22 -5.80 10.17 1.87
N ARG A 23 -6.08 9.49 2.99
CA ARG A 23 -5.03 8.87 3.82
C ARG A 23 -4.20 7.90 3.01
N THR A 24 -4.85 7.01 2.26
CA THR A 24 -4.13 6.00 1.47
C THR A 24 -3.29 6.64 0.37
N ARG A 25 -3.85 7.61 -0.36
CA ARG A 25 -3.14 8.38 -1.39
C ARG A 25 -1.90 9.04 -0.81
N LYS A 26 -2.05 9.81 0.27
CA LYS A 26 -0.93 10.49 0.95
C LYS A 26 0.14 9.51 1.41
N ASN A 27 -0.25 8.36 1.96
CA ASN A 27 0.71 7.34 2.37
C ASN A 27 1.48 6.75 1.18
N MET A 28 0.80 6.41 0.07
CA MET A 28 1.45 5.89 -1.14
C MET A 28 2.37 6.94 -1.78
N GLU A 29 1.96 8.21 -1.80
CA GLU A 29 2.79 9.33 -2.27
C GLU A 29 4.06 9.49 -1.41
N LEU A 30 3.94 9.41 -0.09
CA LEU A 30 5.09 9.50 0.82
C LEU A 30 6.05 8.29 0.70
N LEU A 31 5.53 7.13 0.30
CA LEU A 31 6.33 5.90 0.11
C LEU A 31 6.92 5.78 -1.29
N ALA A 32 6.35 6.49 -2.27
CA ALA A 32 6.88 6.50 -3.63
C ALA A 32 8.21 7.26 -3.67
N PRO A 33 9.24 6.70 -4.32
CA PRO A 33 10.48 7.43 -4.55
C PRO A 33 10.26 8.61 -5.52
N GLU A 34 11.08 9.63 -5.35
CA GLU A 34 11.09 10.83 -6.21
C GLU A 34 11.98 10.63 -7.43
N GLN A 35 13.07 9.86 -7.28
CA GLN A 35 13.98 9.54 -8.36
C GLN A 35 13.55 8.26 -9.11
N GLN A 36 14.09 8.10 -10.32
CA GLN A 36 13.82 6.92 -11.14
C GLN A 36 14.41 5.66 -10.48
N PRO A 37 13.59 4.65 -10.12
CA PRO A 37 14.09 3.42 -9.53
C PRO A 37 14.91 2.61 -10.52
N ARG A 38 15.88 1.86 -10.00
CA ARG A 38 16.76 0.97 -10.79
C ARG A 38 16.13 -0.38 -11.11
N SER A 39 14.97 -0.69 -10.52
CA SER A 39 14.23 -1.94 -10.66
C SER A 39 12.73 -1.69 -10.53
N ARG A 40 11.94 -2.75 -10.72
CA ARG A 40 10.50 -2.75 -10.44
C ARG A 40 10.27 -2.49 -8.94
N LEU A 41 9.20 -1.74 -8.65
CA LEU A 41 8.80 -1.42 -7.29
C LEU A 41 7.57 -2.23 -6.86
N PRO A 42 7.33 -2.37 -5.55
CA PRO A 42 6.07 -2.84 -5.01
C PRO A 42 4.90 -1.96 -5.49
N PHE A 43 3.69 -2.54 -5.54
CA PHE A 43 2.48 -1.83 -5.96
C PHE A 43 2.28 -0.50 -5.21
N ILE A 44 2.43 -0.53 -3.89
CA ILE A 44 2.17 0.62 -3.01
C ILE A 44 3.19 1.76 -3.17
N GLN A 45 4.36 1.51 -3.77
CA GLN A 45 5.37 2.53 -4.07
C GLN A 45 5.27 3.04 -5.52
N THR A 46 4.28 2.59 -6.28
CA THR A 46 4.13 2.94 -7.68
C THR A 46 2.98 3.94 -7.87
N PRO A 47 3.23 5.19 -8.31
CA PRO A 47 2.20 6.22 -8.41
C PRO A 47 0.97 5.82 -9.26
N SER A 48 1.18 5.06 -10.34
CA SER A 48 0.08 4.62 -11.21
C SER A 48 -0.88 3.62 -10.54
N PHE A 49 -0.50 3.03 -9.41
CA PHE A 49 -1.35 2.10 -8.66
C PHE A 49 -2.38 2.81 -7.77
N VAL A 50 -2.13 4.08 -7.40
CA VAL A 50 -2.98 4.85 -6.48
C VAL A 50 -4.43 4.95 -6.99
N GLU A 51 -4.61 5.25 -8.27
CA GLU A 51 -5.95 5.35 -8.86
C GLU A 51 -6.66 4.00 -8.92
N PHE A 52 -5.93 2.93 -9.24
CA PHE A 52 -6.48 1.58 -9.22
C PHE A 52 -6.93 1.19 -7.81
N TYR A 53 -6.11 1.45 -6.79
CA TYR A 53 -6.46 1.16 -5.40
C TYR A 53 -7.69 1.97 -4.97
N ALA A 54 -7.78 3.24 -5.37
CA ALA A 54 -8.93 4.08 -5.06
C ALA A 54 -10.22 3.50 -5.67
N ASP A 55 -10.18 3.01 -6.90
CA ASP A 55 -11.34 2.41 -7.55
C ASP A 55 -11.71 1.05 -6.94
N LEU A 56 -10.71 0.22 -6.59
CA LEU A 56 -10.92 -1.01 -5.82
C LEU A 56 -11.66 -0.73 -4.50
N VAL A 57 -11.24 0.31 -3.78
CA VAL A 57 -11.87 0.70 -2.52
C VAL A 57 -13.29 1.22 -2.73
N ARG A 58 -13.49 2.12 -3.70
CA ARG A 58 -14.82 2.70 -4.01
C ARG A 58 -15.84 1.67 -4.45
N VAL A 59 -15.45 0.73 -5.30
CA VAL A 59 -16.37 -0.21 -5.94
C VAL A 59 -16.48 -1.52 -5.15
N GLY A 60 -15.36 -2.00 -4.59
CA GLY A 60 -15.29 -3.32 -3.93
C GLY A 60 -15.47 -3.27 -2.43
N ILE A 61 -14.78 -2.33 -1.76
CA ILE A 61 -14.68 -2.33 -0.29
C ILE A 61 -15.78 -1.50 0.35
N LEU A 62 -15.90 -0.22 -0.02
CA LEU A 62 -16.78 0.74 0.64
C LEU A 62 -18.25 0.32 0.64
N PRO A 63 -18.85 -0.24 -0.44
CA PRO A 63 -20.24 -0.68 -0.40
C PRO A 63 -20.47 -1.78 0.66
N VAL A 64 -19.49 -2.68 0.83
CA VAL A 64 -19.56 -3.72 1.86
C VAL A 64 -19.45 -3.09 3.24
N VAL A 65 -18.48 -2.19 3.45
CA VAL A 65 -18.28 -1.47 4.72
C VAL A 65 -19.53 -0.71 5.15
N LEU A 66 -20.08 0.10 4.25
CA LEU A 66 -21.26 0.94 4.47
C LEU A 66 -22.56 0.14 4.68
N SER A 67 -22.62 -1.10 4.21
CA SER A 67 -23.76 -2.00 4.45
C SER A 67 -23.81 -2.55 5.88
N ARG A 68 -22.69 -2.51 6.62
CA ARG A 68 -22.61 -3.12 7.95
C ARG A 68 -23.39 -2.30 8.97
N ARG A 69 -24.26 -2.96 9.74
CA ARG A 69 -25.07 -2.33 10.79
C ARG A 69 -24.24 -1.50 11.79
N PRO A 70 -23.08 -1.98 12.32
CA PRO A 70 -22.25 -1.18 13.23
C PRO A 70 -21.67 0.09 12.60
N VAL A 71 -21.45 0.10 11.28
CA VAL A 71 -20.97 1.29 10.56
C VAL A 71 -22.12 2.27 10.35
N ARG A 72 -23.31 1.77 10.00
CA ARG A 72 -24.51 2.60 9.84
C ARG A 72 -24.94 3.28 11.14
N SER A 73 -24.67 2.67 12.30
CA SER A 73 -24.97 3.29 13.61
C SER A 73 -24.05 4.46 13.96
N ILE A 74 -22.91 4.65 13.29
CA ILE A 74 -22.01 5.78 13.53
C ILE A 74 -22.65 7.12 13.14
N VAL A 75 -23.54 7.12 12.15
CA VAL A 75 -24.17 8.33 11.60
C VAL A 75 -24.74 9.21 12.70
N GLY A 76 -25.46 8.61 13.66
CA GLY A 76 -26.03 9.27 14.83
C GLY A 76 -26.73 10.60 14.51
N ASP A 77 -26.70 11.51 15.47
CA ASP A 77 -27.15 12.90 15.34
C ASP A 77 -25.97 13.86 15.13
N VAL A 78 -25.07 13.51 14.20
CA VAL A 78 -23.89 14.34 13.85
C VAL A 78 -24.19 15.21 12.64
N ASP A 79 -23.78 16.48 12.68
CA ASP A 79 -23.72 17.34 11.49
C ASP A 79 -22.51 16.95 10.63
N TRP A 80 -22.74 16.01 9.71
CA TRP A 80 -21.69 15.48 8.85
C TRP A 80 -21.09 16.50 7.87
N ARG A 81 -21.76 17.65 7.64
CA ARG A 81 -21.21 18.71 6.78
C ARG A 81 -20.18 19.56 7.49
N ARG A 82 -20.37 19.83 8.78
CA ARG A 82 -19.53 20.77 9.54
C ARG A 82 -18.54 20.05 10.46
N GLU A 83 -19.01 19.07 11.20
CA GLU A 83 -18.27 18.41 12.29
C GLU A 83 -17.92 16.95 11.96
N GLY A 84 -18.52 16.41 10.89
CA GLY A 84 -18.39 15.01 10.50
C GLY A 84 -16.96 14.53 10.34
N ARG A 85 -16.06 15.36 9.80
CA ARG A 85 -14.66 14.97 9.63
C ARG A 85 -13.96 14.76 10.97
N GLU A 86 -14.05 15.72 11.89
CA GLU A 86 -13.39 15.62 13.20
C GLU A 86 -13.97 14.47 14.01
N TYR A 87 -15.29 14.31 13.99
CA TYR A 87 -15.95 13.16 14.62
C TYR A 87 -15.51 11.83 13.99
N LEU A 88 -15.38 11.76 12.67
CA LEU A 88 -14.86 10.56 12.01
C LEU A 88 -13.43 10.23 12.48
N LEU A 89 -12.57 11.22 12.67
CA LEU A 89 -11.20 10.98 13.14
C LEU A 89 -11.20 10.31 14.52
N THR A 90 -12.09 10.71 15.44
CA THR A 90 -12.19 10.08 16.76
C THR A 90 -12.70 8.64 16.67
N VAL A 91 -13.70 8.39 15.81
CA VAL A 91 -14.17 7.03 15.49
C VAL A 91 -13.06 6.16 14.91
N LEU A 92 -12.22 6.73 14.03
CA LEU A 92 -11.13 6.00 13.39
C LEU A 92 -9.98 5.66 14.34
N ASP A 93 -9.77 6.47 15.38
CA ASP A 93 -8.73 6.27 16.39
C ASP A 93 -9.16 5.34 17.55
N ASP A 94 -10.44 4.97 17.63
CA ASP A 94 -10.95 4.00 18.62
C ASP A 94 -10.38 2.58 18.36
N ARG A 95 -9.96 1.90 19.42
CA ARG A 95 -9.48 0.51 19.38
C ARG A 95 -10.56 -0.47 18.91
N SER A 96 -11.82 -0.16 19.16
CA SER A 96 -12.99 -0.98 18.81
C SER A 96 -13.69 -0.52 17.53
N ASN A 97 -12.97 0.20 16.65
CA ASN A 97 -13.53 0.84 15.47
C ASN A 97 -14.26 -0.14 14.53
N ALA A 98 -15.59 0.05 14.46
CA ALA A 98 -16.50 -0.69 13.59
C ALA A 98 -16.19 -0.54 12.09
N VAL A 99 -15.67 0.61 11.66
CA VAL A 99 -15.23 0.86 10.27
C VAL A 99 -14.11 -0.09 9.91
N PHE A 100 -13.05 -0.17 10.73
CA PHE A 100 -11.91 -1.03 10.42
C PHE A 100 -12.24 -2.52 10.54
N THR A 101 -13.13 -2.89 11.46
CA THR A 101 -13.65 -4.27 11.51
C THR A 101 -14.41 -4.63 10.23
N ALA A 102 -15.29 -3.73 9.76
CA ALA A 102 -16.04 -3.92 8.51
C ALA A 102 -15.13 -3.89 7.27
N TRP A 103 -14.10 -3.03 7.29
CA TRP A 103 -13.06 -2.93 6.27
C TRP A 103 -12.32 -4.25 6.13
N ASP A 104 -11.93 -4.84 7.27
CA ASP A 104 -11.19 -6.09 7.25
C ASP A 104 -12.02 -7.23 6.69
N TYR A 105 -13.27 -7.33 7.15
CA TYR A 105 -14.23 -8.26 6.58
C TYR A 105 -14.42 -8.08 5.07
N ALA A 106 -14.47 -6.84 4.58
CA ALA A 106 -14.63 -6.55 3.15
C ALA A 106 -13.40 -6.98 2.34
N TRP A 107 -12.19 -6.72 2.84
CA TRP A 107 -10.95 -7.20 2.23
C TRP A 107 -10.89 -8.73 2.20
N ASP A 108 -11.15 -9.39 3.32
CA ASP A 108 -11.12 -10.85 3.42
C ASP A 108 -12.20 -11.50 2.54
N SER A 109 -13.32 -10.81 2.32
CA SER A 109 -14.36 -11.26 1.40
C SER A 109 -14.01 -11.04 -0.07
N LEU A 110 -13.17 -10.06 -0.40
CA LEU A 110 -12.66 -9.87 -1.78
C LEU A 110 -11.43 -10.73 -2.06
N TRP A 111 -10.71 -11.08 -1.01
CA TRP A 111 -9.46 -11.82 -1.05
C TRP A 111 -9.65 -13.24 -0.50
N ASP A 112 -10.11 -14.16 -1.35
CA ASP A 112 -10.31 -15.55 -0.94
C ASP A 112 -9.02 -16.37 -1.05
N GLU A 113 -8.19 -16.35 0.01
CA GLU A 113 -6.95 -17.12 0.08
C GLU A 113 -7.16 -18.62 -0.12
N ARG A 114 -8.34 -19.16 0.22
CA ARG A 114 -8.64 -20.58 0.06
C ARG A 114 -8.60 -21.05 -1.39
N LYS A 115 -8.74 -20.14 -2.37
CA LYS A 115 -8.58 -20.46 -3.80
C LYS A 115 -7.18 -20.24 -4.33
N VAL A 116 -6.37 -19.40 -3.68
CA VAL A 116 -4.96 -19.18 -4.05
C VAL A 116 -4.11 -20.44 -3.82
N GLY A 117 -4.53 -21.32 -2.89
CA GLY A 117 -3.94 -22.65 -2.70
C GLY A 117 -4.73 -23.84 -3.27
N ALA A 118 -5.99 -23.64 -3.70
CA ALA A 118 -6.90 -24.71 -4.12
C ALA A 118 -7.17 -24.79 -5.63
N ASP A 119 -6.41 -24.07 -6.46
CA ASP A 119 -6.32 -24.41 -7.90
C ASP A 119 -5.71 -25.80 -8.15
N SER A 120 -5.35 -26.55 -7.08
CA SER A 120 -5.05 -27.98 -7.13
C SER A 120 -6.22 -28.91 -6.77
N ALA A 121 -7.35 -28.45 -6.20
CA ALA A 121 -8.49 -29.32 -5.90
C ALA A 121 -9.80 -28.59 -5.54
N ALA A 122 -10.76 -28.72 -6.46
CA ALA A 122 -12.21 -28.71 -6.22
C ALA A 122 -12.92 -27.39 -5.86
N SER A 123 -13.77 -27.00 -6.82
CA SER A 123 -14.79 -25.97 -6.79
C SER A 123 -16.00 -26.32 -5.92
N ASN A 124 -16.47 -25.38 -5.09
CA ASN A 124 -17.90 -25.24 -4.83
C ASN A 124 -18.30 -23.78 -4.59
N ALA A 125 -19.42 -23.38 -5.18
CA ALA A 125 -19.73 -22.02 -5.58
C ALA A 125 -20.77 -21.33 -4.68
N ALA A 126 -20.54 -20.05 -4.39
CA ALA A 126 -21.57 -19.07 -4.06
C ALA A 126 -21.78 -18.14 -5.27
N LYS A 127 -23.04 -17.72 -5.51
CA LYS A 127 -23.50 -17.08 -6.75
C LYS A 127 -22.73 -15.80 -7.13
N PRO A 128 -22.44 -15.57 -8.43
CA PRO A 128 -21.54 -14.52 -8.93
C PRO A 128 -22.22 -13.14 -9.12
N LYS A 129 -21.52 -12.05 -8.77
CA LYS A 129 -21.85 -10.69 -9.24
C LYS A 129 -21.03 -10.36 -10.49
N LYS A 130 -21.65 -10.49 -11.68
CA LYS A 130 -21.08 -10.22 -13.02
C LYS A 130 -20.60 -8.77 -13.27
N GLY A 131 -20.69 -7.85 -12.31
CA GLY A 131 -20.46 -6.41 -12.52
C GLY A 131 -19.19 -5.80 -11.91
N PHE A 132 -18.45 -6.53 -11.05
CA PHE A 132 -17.33 -5.96 -10.29
C PHE A 132 -16.15 -5.54 -11.19
N LEU A 133 -15.64 -6.46 -12.02
CA LEU A 133 -14.51 -6.18 -12.91
C LEU A 133 -14.90 -5.22 -14.05
N SER A 134 -16.13 -5.31 -14.55
CA SER A 134 -16.64 -4.35 -15.55
C SER A 134 -16.74 -2.93 -14.99
N ALA A 135 -17.01 -2.75 -13.69
CA ALA A 135 -17.03 -1.43 -13.07
C ALA A 135 -15.61 -0.88 -12.81
N LEU A 136 -14.63 -1.75 -12.55
CA LEU A 136 -13.22 -1.37 -12.39
C LEU A 136 -12.53 -1.00 -13.72
N PHE A 137 -12.92 -1.61 -14.84
CA PHE A 137 -12.29 -1.37 -16.15
C PHE A 137 -13.17 -0.65 -17.18
N GLY A 138 -14.48 -0.53 -16.95
CA GLY A 138 -15.44 -0.02 -17.93
C GLY A 138 -15.43 1.48 -18.19
N ARG A 139 -14.48 2.25 -17.63
CA ARG A 139 -14.46 3.72 -17.76
C ARG A 139 -13.45 4.29 -18.76
N ARG A 140 -12.76 3.46 -19.55
CA ARG A 140 -11.97 3.93 -20.69
C ARG A 140 -12.19 3.02 -21.90
N ASN A 141 -12.91 3.56 -22.87
CA ASN A 141 -13.21 3.00 -24.20
C ASN A 141 -14.21 1.83 -24.21
N ALA A 142 -15.47 2.14 -24.50
CA ALA A 142 -16.36 1.18 -25.14
C ALA A 142 -17.21 1.89 -26.19
N ALA A 143 -16.72 1.85 -27.43
CA ALA A 143 -17.61 1.79 -28.58
C ALA A 143 -18.51 0.56 -28.42
N LYS A 144 -19.78 0.70 -28.78
CA LYS A 144 -20.81 -0.35 -28.80
C LYS A 144 -20.28 -1.68 -29.35
N PRO A 145 -20.45 -2.83 -28.68
CA PRO A 145 -20.36 -4.12 -29.34
C PRO A 145 -21.75 -4.61 -29.74
N GLU A 146 -21.85 -5.02 -31.00
CA GLU A 146 -22.96 -5.78 -31.56
C GLU A 146 -23.09 -7.16 -30.92
N THR A 147 -24.32 -7.63 -30.86
CA THR A 147 -24.82 -8.89 -30.33
C THR A 147 -24.24 -10.11 -31.06
N LYS A 148 -23.63 -11.06 -30.33
CA LYS A 148 -23.52 -12.48 -30.73
C LYS A 148 -23.58 -13.41 -29.50
N PRO A 149 -24.01 -14.68 -29.67
CA PRO A 149 -24.76 -15.41 -28.66
C PRO A 149 -23.90 -16.22 -27.68
N ALA A 150 -24.57 -16.64 -26.61
CA ALA A 150 -24.08 -17.36 -25.44
C ALA A 150 -23.15 -18.53 -25.77
N GLY A 151 -21.90 -18.40 -25.35
CA GLY A 151 -20.93 -19.48 -25.18
C GLY A 151 -20.44 -19.46 -23.74
N GLU A 152 -20.43 -20.62 -23.12
CA GLU A 152 -20.13 -20.90 -21.71
C GLU A 152 -18.83 -20.25 -21.23
N GLY A 153 -18.92 -19.61 -20.07
CA GLY A 153 -17.81 -18.93 -19.41
C GLY A 153 -18.16 -18.64 -17.95
N GLU A 154 -18.53 -19.69 -17.23
CA GLU A 154 -18.76 -19.66 -15.79
C GLU A 154 -17.42 -19.90 -15.05
N GLY A 155 -16.76 -18.82 -14.67
CA GLY A 155 -15.51 -18.81 -13.89
C GLY A 155 -15.57 -17.74 -12.81
N GLY A 156 -15.36 -18.12 -11.56
CA GLY A 156 -15.76 -17.39 -10.36
C GLY A 156 -14.98 -16.10 -10.05
N VAL A 157 -15.72 -15.07 -9.65
CA VAL A 157 -15.26 -13.70 -9.35
C VAL A 157 -14.22 -13.60 -8.21
N MET A 158 -13.98 -14.68 -7.44
CA MET A 158 -13.12 -14.69 -6.25
C MET A 158 -11.65 -15.04 -6.53
N ALA A 159 -11.34 -15.66 -7.68
CA ALA A 159 -9.98 -15.74 -8.21
C ALA A 159 -9.56 -14.45 -8.95
N GLY A 160 -10.45 -13.45 -9.00
CA GLY A 160 -10.32 -12.27 -9.82
C GLY A 160 -9.33 -11.22 -9.29
N LEU A 161 -9.34 -10.91 -7.99
CA LEU A 161 -8.52 -9.79 -7.46
C LEU A 161 -7.02 -10.10 -7.49
N HIS A 162 -6.62 -11.28 -7.03
CA HIS A 162 -5.22 -11.74 -7.12
C HIS A 162 -4.78 -11.79 -8.59
N SER A 163 -5.50 -12.52 -9.45
CA SER A 163 -5.15 -12.64 -10.87
C SER A 163 -5.12 -11.29 -11.58
N MET A 164 -6.06 -10.40 -11.29
CA MET A 164 -6.11 -9.04 -11.84
C MET A 164 -4.89 -8.22 -11.40
N LEU A 165 -4.51 -8.29 -10.13
CA LEU A 165 -3.32 -7.59 -9.64
C LEU A 165 -2.05 -8.18 -10.26
N THR A 166 -1.95 -9.51 -10.40
CA THR A 166 -0.83 -10.16 -11.09
C THR A 166 -0.73 -9.68 -12.54
N GLU A 167 -1.84 -9.72 -13.28
CA GLU A 167 -1.93 -9.24 -14.67
C GLU A 167 -1.60 -7.74 -14.78
N LEU A 168 -2.07 -6.94 -13.82
CA LEU A 168 -1.74 -5.52 -13.73
C LEU A 168 -0.23 -5.33 -13.49
N GLY A 169 0.36 -6.11 -12.59
CA GLY A 169 1.79 -6.08 -12.28
C GLY A 169 2.64 -6.44 -13.49
N GLU A 170 2.26 -7.49 -14.24
CA GLU A 170 2.93 -7.87 -15.48
C GLU A 170 2.83 -6.77 -16.55
N ARG A 171 1.63 -6.22 -16.77
CA ARG A 171 1.39 -5.19 -17.79
C ARG A 171 2.04 -3.86 -17.48
N ARG A 172 2.11 -3.48 -16.20
CA ARG A 172 2.60 -2.17 -15.74
C ARG A 172 4.05 -2.21 -15.23
N GLY A 173 4.65 -3.40 -15.14
CA GLY A 173 6.02 -3.58 -14.70
C GLY A 173 6.22 -3.44 -13.18
N PHE A 174 5.23 -3.85 -12.38
CA PHE A 174 5.35 -3.90 -10.92
C PHE A 174 6.06 -5.19 -10.48
N LEU A 175 6.47 -5.24 -9.20
CA LEU A 175 6.87 -6.50 -8.59
C LEU A 175 5.70 -7.49 -8.55
N PRO A 176 5.98 -8.81 -8.58
CA PRO A 176 4.93 -9.82 -8.39
C PRO A 176 4.26 -9.63 -7.03
N LEU A 177 3.00 -10.08 -6.94
CA LEU A 177 2.29 -10.09 -5.66
C LEU A 177 2.95 -11.07 -4.69
N PHE A 178 3.25 -10.59 -3.50
CA PHE A 178 3.64 -11.38 -2.35
C PHE A 178 2.43 -11.71 -1.49
N HIS A 179 2.54 -12.76 -0.69
CA HIS A 179 1.50 -13.15 0.26
C HIS A 179 1.14 -11.99 1.22
N GLU A 180 2.13 -11.18 1.60
CA GLU A 180 1.93 -10.06 2.54
C GLU A 180 1.33 -8.80 1.89
N ASP A 181 1.31 -8.67 0.56
CA ASP A 181 0.83 -7.45 -0.13
C ASP A 181 -0.61 -7.12 0.27
N VAL A 182 -1.44 -8.13 0.47
CA VAL A 182 -2.84 -7.97 0.86
C VAL A 182 -2.97 -7.32 2.21
N ARG A 183 -2.18 -7.82 3.17
CA ARG A 183 -2.15 -7.31 4.53
C ARG A 183 -1.70 -5.85 4.52
N ILE A 184 -0.70 -5.53 3.69
CA ILE A 184 -0.19 -4.17 3.50
C ILE A 184 -1.27 -3.26 2.89
N LEU A 185 -1.87 -3.67 1.77
CA LEU A 185 -2.93 -2.92 1.08
C LEU A 185 -4.13 -2.67 2.02
N LYS A 186 -4.56 -3.70 2.74
CA LYS A 186 -5.60 -3.65 3.77
C LYS A 186 -5.22 -2.68 4.90
N GLY A 187 -3.95 -2.64 5.30
CA GLY A 187 -3.41 -1.80 6.36
C GLY A 187 -3.22 -0.32 5.98
N MET A 188 -3.10 0.02 4.70
CA MET A 188 -2.72 1.37 4.24
C MET A 188 -3.53 2.53 4.84
N PRO A 189 -4.87 2.48 4.95
CA PRO A 189 -5.64 3.59 5.52
C PRO A 189 -5.45 3.78 7.05
N ARG A 190 -4.88 2.78 7.73
CA ARG A 190 -4.61 2.83 9.19
C ARG A 190 -3.31 3.54 9.51
N VAL A 191 -2.39 3.61 8.54
CA VAL A 191 -1.13 4.33 8.72
C VAL A 191 -1.42 5.82 8.72
N LYS A 192 -1.02 6.54 9.76
CA LYS A 192 -1.16 8.00 9.83
C LYS A 192 -0.11 8.65 8.92
N PRO A 193 -0.49 9.46 7.91
CA PRO A 193 0.49 10.08 7.00
C PRO A 193 1.56 10.91 7.73
N GLY A 194 1.18 11.59 8.82
CA GLY A 194 2.13 12.34 9.65
C GLY A 194 3.27 11.48 10.22
N ARG A 195 3.02 10.19 10.53
CA ARG A 195 4.05 9.27 11.02
C ARG A 195 5.04 8.89 9.91
N LEU A 196 4.56 8.71 8.67
CA LEU A 196 5.45 8.45 7.52
C LEU A 196 6.25 9.70 7.15
N ALA A 197 5.61 10.87 7.14
CA ALA A 197 6.30 12.13 6.88
C ALA A 197 7.39 12.40 7.93
N GLN A 198 7.11 12.13 9.22
CA GLN A 198 8.10 12.21 10.28
C GLN A 198 9.26 11.24 10.06
N ALA A 199 8.96 9.98 9.72
CA ALA A 199 9.97 8.97 9.46
C ALA A 199 10.90 9.37 8.32
N TRP A 200 10.31 9.79 7.19
CA TRP A 200 11.08 10.23 6.02
C TRP A 200 11.92 11.48 6.32
N LYS A 201 11.36 12.47 7.03
CA LYS A 201 12.10 13.66 7.45
C LYS A 201 13.32 13.30 8.30
N GLU A 202 13.15 12.41 9.27
CA GLU A 202 14.24 11.98 10.16
C GLU A 202 15.33 11.22 9.39
N ILE A 203 14.95 10.31 8.49
CA ILE A 203 15.88 9.56 7.62
C ILE A 203 16.70 10.53 6.76
N SER A 204 16.05 11.46 6.07
CA SER A 204 16.73 12.44 5.21
C SER A 204 17.64 13.36 6.00
N GLN A 205 17.23 13.75 7.21
CA GLN A 205 18.06 14.57 8.11
C GLN A 205 19.33 13.83 8.53
N TYR A 206 19.23 12.59 9.00
CA TYR A 206 20.42 11.83 9.42
C TYR A 206 21.32 11.48 8.26
N HIS A 207 20.76 11.19 7.08
CA HIS A 207 21.54 11.04 5.85
C HIS A 207 22.34 12.30 5.53
N HIS A 208 21.70 13.48 5.61
CA HIS A 208 22.39 14.74 5.38
C HIS A 208 23.51 14.99 6.41
N GLN A 209 23.22 14.74 7.69
CA GLN A 209 24.17 14.91 8.78
C GLN A 209 25.37 13.96 8.70
N GLU A 210 25.16 12.74 8.21
CA GLU A 210 26.23 11.74 8.08
C GLU A 210 27.11 11.98 6.87
N PHE A 211 26.57 12.42 5.73
CA PHE A 211 27.32 12.40 4.47
C PHE A 211 27.66 13.78 3.88
N TYR A 212 27.00 14.86 4.31
CA TYR A 212 27.14 16.18 3.68
C TYR A 212 27.51 17.32 4.64
N MET A 213 27.58 17.08 5.96
CA MET A 213 28.07 18.08 6.92
C MET A 213 29.60 18.08 7.00
N ASP A 214 30.17 19.23 7.35
CA ASP A 214 31.61 19.38 7.60
C ASP A 214 32.06 18.50 8.77
N GLU A 215 33.32 18.04 8.77
CA GLU A 215 33.86 17.06 9.74
C GLU A 215 33.59 17.39 11.21
N LYS A 216 33.49 18.68 11.57
CA LYS A 216 33.22 19.13 12.95
C LYS A 216 31.77 18.96 13.37
N GLU A 217 30.84 18.98 12.42
CA GLU A 217 29.39 18.88 12.63
C GLU A 217 28.81 17.56 12.10
N GLN A 218 29.63 16.77 11.41
CA GLN A 218 29.27 15.48 10.85
C GLN A 218 28.86 14.49 11.94
N ALA A 219 27.72 13.86 11.73
CA ALA A 219 27.23 12.84 12.63
C ALA A 219 28.10 11.57 12.55
N LYS A 220 28.00 10.73 13.58
CA LYS A 220 28.77 9.48 13.66
C LYS A 220 28.44 8.57 12.46
N PRO A 221 29.43 7.86 11.90
CA PRO A 221 29.16 6.85 10.87
C PRO A 221 28.15 5.81 11.38
N GLY A 222 27.13 5.53 10.57
CA GLY A 222 26.06 4.57 10.86
C GLY A 222 24.74 5.17 11.32
N VAL A 223 24.66 6.47 11.65
CA VAL A 223 23.40 7.08 12.13
C VAL A 223 22.25 6.97 11.13
N THR A 224 22.53 7.01 9.83
CA THR A 224 21.51 6.79 8.79
C THR A 224 21.00 5.36 8.83
N SER A 225 21.90 4.39 8.98
CA SER A 225 21.54 2.97 9.10
C SER A 225 20.70 2.71 10.34
N ASP A 226 21.09 3.29 11.48
CA ASP A 226 20.36 3.16 12.75
C ASP A 226 18.97 3.79 12.66
N CYS A 227 18.85 4.95 12.03
CA CYS A 227 17.56 5.60 11.78
C CYS A 227 16.66 4.76 10.86
N LEU A 228 17.23 4.20 9.78
CA LEU A 228 16.51 3.28 8.89
C LEU A 228 16.04 2.04 9.64
N GLN A 229 16.86 1.43 10.51
CA GLN A 229 16.46 0.28 11.33
C GLN A 229 15.34 0.65 12.30
N LYS A 230 15.45 1.79 12.98
CA LYS A 230 14.40 2.31 13.87
C LYS A 230 13.05 2.36 13.15
N TRP A 231 12.98 2.99 11.99
CA TRP A 231 11.70 3.14 11.28
C TRP A 231 11.26 1.86 10.57
N HIS A 232 12.20 1.02 10.12
CA HIS A 232 11.90 -0.29 9.57
C HIS A 232 11.08 -1.13 10.56
N TYR A 233 11.53 -1.26 11.81
CA TYR A 233 10.88 -2.14 12.78
C TYR A 233 9.74 -1.50 13.59
N ASN A 234 9.62 -0.17 13.60
CA ASN A 234 8.56 0.55 14.35
C ASN A 234 7.37 0.99 13.50
N LEU A 235 7.42 0.78 12.19
CA LEU A 235 6.27 0.98 11.31
C LEU A 235 5.52 -0.34 11.13
N PRO A 236 4.18 -0.30 10.97
CA PRO A 236 3.37 -1.50 10.86
C PRO A 236 3.68 -2.26 9.57
N ASP A 237 3.47 -3.57 9.63
CA ASP A 237 3.61 -4.49 8.50
C ASP A 237 4.98 -4.36 7.82
N LYS A 238 5.04 -4.13 6.50
CA LYS A 238 6.28 -3.91 5.74
C LYS A 238 6.51 -2.46 5.33
N ILE A 239 5.76 -1.52 5.92
CA ILE A 239 5.83 -0.10 5.54
C ILE A 239 7.24 0.46 5.75
N GLY A 240 7.91 0.02 6.80
CA GLY A 240 9.29 0.40 7.07
C GLY A 240 10.28 -0.10 6.01
N GLU A 241 10.10 -1.30 5.46
CA GLU A 241 10.93 -1.83 4.37
C GLU A 241 10.81 -0.97 3.10
N PHE A 242 9.62 -0.48 2.79
CA PHE A 242 9.39 0.43 1.67
C PHE A 242 10.11 1.77 1.82
N LEU A 243 10.23 2.30 3.05
CA LEU A 243 11.05 3.49 3.29
C LEU A 243 12.54 3.21 3.04
N VAL A 244 13.03 2.00 3.33
CA VAL A 244 14.42 1.62 2.99
C VAL A 244 14.61 1.54 1.47
N ILE A 245 13.63 1.02 0.73
CA ILE A 245 13.66 1.04 -0.74
C ILE A 245 13.64 2.48 -1.27
N LYS A 246 12.77 3.34 -0.73
CA LYS A 246 12.71 4.77 -1.09
C LYS A 246 14.06 5.44 -0.83
N ALA A 247 14.67 5.19 0.32
CA ALA A 247 16.02 5.67 0.64
C ALA A 247 17.06 5.17 -0.38
N ALA A 248 17.02 3.90 -0.78
CA ALA A 248 17.93 3.34 -1.78
C ALA A 248 17.74 3.89 -3.21
N VAL A 249 16.62 4.55 -3.48
CA VAL A 249 16.34 5.23 -4.75
C VAL A 249 16.73 6.71 -4.67
N ASP A 250 16.34 7.39 -3.59
CA ASP A 250 16.39 8.85 -3.49
C ASP A 250 17.68 9.38 -2.83
N LEU A 251 18.40 8.56 -2.04
CA LEU A 251 19.55 8.98 -1.26
C LEU A 251 20.85 8.37 -1.82
N GLU A 252 21.76 9.24 -2.27
CA GLU A 252 22.97 8.86 -3.02
C GLU A 252 23.88 7.86 -2.30
N HIS A 253 24.04 8.00 -0.97
CA HIS A 253 24.92 7.14 -0.18
C HIS A 253 24.25 5.84 0.29
N VAL A 254 22.94 5.69 0.09
CA VAL A 254 22.17 4.46 0.35
C VAL A 254 22.27 3.54 -0.88
N ASN A 255 23.49 3.21 -1.25
CA ASN A 255 23.83 2.46 -2.46
C ASN A 255 23.82 0.92 -2.25
N LYS A 256 24.16 0.16 -3.29
CA LYS A 256 24.12 -1.32 -3.25
C LYS A 256 25.01 -1.93 -2.14
N PRO A 257 26.25 -1.47 -1.91
CA PRO A 257 27.04 -1.88 -0.74
C PRO A 257 26.36 -1.57 0.60
N PHE A 258 25.79 -0.38 0.75
CA PHE A 258 25.07 0.03 1.97
C PHE A 258 23.91 -0.92 2.25
N ILE A 259 23.02 -1.14 1.27
CA ILE A 259 21.86 -2.03 1.40
C ILE A 259 22.28 -3.48 1.62
N GLY A 260 23.34 -3.95 0.95
CA GLY A 260 23.85 -5.29 1.17
C GLY A 260 24.39 -5.51 2.59
N LYS A 261 25.04 -4.50 3.18
CA LYS A 261 25.44 -4.52 4.60
C LYS A 261 24.22 -4.46 5.51
N TYR A 262 23.25 -3.60 5.22
CA TYR A 262 22.01 -3.45 5.97
C TYR A 262 21.23 -4.77 6.05
N ILE A 263 21.04 -5.47 4.92
CA ILE A 263 20.37 -6.78 4.88
C ILE A 263 21.14 -7.80 5.73
N ARG A 264 22.46 -7.91 5.59
CA ARG A 264 23.27 -8.87 6.36
C ARG A 264 23.24 -8.63 7.87
N GLN A 265 23.02 -7.39 8.32
CA GLN A 265 23.00 -7.05 9.73
C GLN A 265 21.68 -7.39 10.42
N SER A 266 20.60 -7.66 9.67
CA SER A 266 19.27 -7.87 10.24
C SER A 266 19.02 -9.28 10.77
N ALA A 267 19.84 -10.27 10.38
CA ALA A 267 19.62 -11.68 10.73
C ALA A 267 20.94 -12.45 10.87
N ARG A 268 20.86 -13.69 11.37
CA ARG A 268 22.04 -14.54 11.58
C ARG A 268 22.56 -15.13 10.27
N THR A 269 21.66 -15.38 9.32
CA THR A 269 22.00 -15.90 7.99
C THR A 269 21.46 -14.98 6.89
N GLN A 270 22.10 -15.04 5.71
CA GLN A 270 21.64 -14.28 4.53
C GLN A 270 20.22 -14.71 4.11
N GLU A 271 19.91 -16.00 4.18
CA GLU A 271 18.60 -16.54 3.81
C GLU A 271 17.49 -16.01 4.73
N GLU A 272 17.73 -15.98 6.04
CA GLU A 272 16.81 -15.39 7.02
C GLU A 272 16.59 -13.90 6.76
N ALA A 273 17.67 -13.16 6.47
CA ALA A 273 17.58 -11.74 6.17
C ALA A 273 16.74 -11.46 4.92
N GLU A 274 16.97 -12.23 3.85
CA GLU A 274 16.23 -12.07 2.59
C GLU A 274 14.76 -12.47 2.73
N LYS A 275 14.47 -13.50 3.52
CA LYS A 275 13.09 -13.87 3.85
C LYS A 275 12.40 -12.81 4.71
N GLY A 276 13.15 -12.13 5.58
CA GLY A 276 12.65 -11.04 6.42
C GLY A 276 12.39 -9.74 5.65
N MET A 277 13.08 -9.51 4.54
CA MET A 277 12.99 -8.29 3.72
C MET A 277 12.87 -8.62 2.23
N PRO A 278 11.79 -9.30 1.80
CA PRO A 278 11.68 -9.82 0.45
C PRO A 278 11.70 -8.74 -0.64
N TYR A 279 11.08 -7.58 -0.39
CA TYR A 279 11.01 -6.50 -1.38
C TYR A 279 12.37 -5.81 -1.54
N LEU A 280 13.03 -5.51 -0.41
CA LEU A 280 14.35 -4.88 -0.39
C LEU A 280 15.41 -5.80 -0.98
N SER A 281 15.35 -7.10 -0.70
CA SER A 281 16.29 -8.08 -1.24
C SER A 281 16.19 -8.20 -2.76
N ILE A 282 14.98 -8.18 -3.32
CA ILE A 282 14.82 -8.16 -4.78
C ILE A 282 15.35 -6.87 -5.38
N TYR A 283 15.03 -5.71 -4.77
CA TYR A 283 15.53 -4.43 -5.23
C TYR A 283 17.07 -4.40 -5.20
N TRP A 284 17.68 -4.80 -4.08
CA TRP A 284 19.13 -4.88 -3.88
C TRP A 284 19.85 -5.72 -4.93
N LYS A 285 19.31 -6.91 -5.26
CA LYS A 285 19.87 -7.79 -6.29
C LYS A 285 19.89 -7.10 -7.66
N ALA A 286 18.86 -6.33 -7.97
CA ALA A 286 18.72 -5.59 -9.22
C ALA A 286 19.50 -4.26 -9.27
N MET A 287 19.92 -3.69 -8.14
CA MET A 287 20.76 -2.49 -8.12
C MET A 287 22.07 -2.74 -8.89
N SER A 288 22.56 -1.72 -9.59
CA SER A 288 23.92 -1.75 -10.16
C SER A 288 24.96 -1.51 -9.06
N ASN A 289 26.16 -2.08 -9.21
CA ASN A 289 27.26 -1.64 -8.37
C ASN A 289 27.55 -0.16 -8.71
N PRO A 290 27.78 0.72 -7.73
CA PRO A 290 28.23 2.07 -8.02
C PRO A 290 29.51 1.96 -8.86
N ALA A 291 29.60 2.77 -9.92
CA ALA A 291 30.86 2.91 -10.64
C ALA A 291 31.95 3.25 -9.61
N ILE A 292 33.09 2.57 -9.67
CA ILE A 292 34.24 2.89 -8.84
C ILE A 292 34.69 4.29 -9.27
N VAL A 293 34.18 5.32 -8.60
CA VAL A 293 34.77 6.64 -8.67
C VAL A 293 36.07 6.49 -7.89
N HIS A 294 37.19 6.31 -8.61
CA HIS A 294 38.49 6.52 -8.01
C HIS A 294 38.47 7.95 -7.47
N GLN A 295 38.35 8.08 -6.14
CA GLN A 295 38.68 9.31 -5.46
C GLN A 295 40.15 9.57 -5.78
N GLN A 296 40.40 10.38 -6.80
CA GLN A 296 41.67 11.06 -6.93
C GLN A 296 41.74 12.00 -5.73
N HIS A 297 42.36 11.53 -4.65
CA HIS A 297 42.96 12.41 -3.68
C HIS A 297 44.02 13.23 -4.44
N SER A 298 43.65 14.41 -4.91
CA SER A 298 44.63 15.43 -5.24
C SER A 298 45.26 15.89 -3.93
N LEU A 299 46.56 15.61 -3.83
CA LEU A 299 47.48 16.05 -2.79
C LEU A 299 47.49 17.58 -2.63
#